data_AF-A0A6G0YQV4-F1
#
_entry.id   AF-A0A6G0YQV4-F1
#
_cell.length_a   1.000
_cell.length_b   1.000
_cell.length_c   1.000
_cell.angle_alpha   90.00
_cell.angle_beta   90.00
_cell.angle_gamma   90.00
#
_symmetry.space_group_name_H-M   'P 1'
#
loop_
_entity.id
_entity.type
_entity.pdbx_description
1 polymer ?
#
loop_
_entity_poly.entity_id
_entity_poly.type
_entity_poly.pdbx_seq_one_letter_code
_entity_poly.pdbx_strand_id
1 'polypeptide(L)' 'MNGVCVRWKGRIDLDKLDGIGCLEFDEERAMIENRMLQEQIERYNDRIREYQDKPRTYRNQERGVTDSDLDVKRRLNY' A
#
# COMPACT_ATOMS: atom_id res chain seq x y z
N MET A 1 15.46 15.24 -1.70
CA MET A 1 14.92 16.59 -1.96
C MET A 1 13.65 16.46 -2.78
N ASN A 2 12.51 16.99 -2.30
CA ASN A 2 11.21 16.90 -3.00
C ASN A 2 10.83 15.47 -3.46
N GLY A 3 11.07 14.48 -2.60
CA GLY A 3 10.83 13.07 -2.92
C GLY A 3 11.93 12.36 -3.72
N VAL A 4 12.96 13.07 -4.21
CA VAL A 4 14.10 12.45 -4.91
C VAL A 4 15.24 12.17 -3.92
N CYS A 5 15.71 10.93 -3.86
CA CYS A 5 16.90 10.58 -3.08
C CYS A 5 18.16 11.15 -3.74
N VAL A 6 18.88 12.00 -3.01
CA VAL A 6 20.10 12.65 -3.49
C VAL A 6 21.18 12.61 -2.43
N ARG A 7 22.42 12.60 -2.88
CA ARG A 7 23.63 12.76 -2.08
C ARG A 7 24.26 14.10 -2.42
N TRP A 8 24.43 14.94 -1.42
CA TRP A 8 25.21 16.17 -1.58
C TRP A 8 26.69 15.85 -1.44
N LYS A 9 27.50 16.37 -2.37
CA LYS A 9 28.95 16.35 -2.29
C LYS A 9 29.47 17.75 -2.54
N GLY A 10 30.41 18.18 -1.72
CA GLY A 10 31.03 19.47 -1.89
C GLY A 10 32.30 19.60 -1.07
N ARG A 11 32.99 20.71 -1.32
CA ARG A 11 34.16 21.15 -0.57
C ARG A 11 33.98 22.61 -0.19
N ILE A 12 34.51 22.96 0.96
CA ILE A 12 34.51 24.32 1.48
C ILE A 12 35.97 24.69 1.81
N ASP A 13 36.36 25.89 1.40
CA ASP A 13 37.57 26.57 1.85
C ASP A 13 37.34 27.10 3.28
N LEU A 14 38.20 26.74 4.22
CA LEU A 14 38.02 27.08 5.64
C LEU A 14 38.43 28.52 5.98
N ASP A 15 39.24 29.16 5.14
CA ASP A 15 39.71 30.53 5.37
C ASP A 15 38.77 31.55 4.72
N LYS A 16 38.33 31.27 3.48
CA LYS A 16 37.41 32.15 2.73
C LYS A 16 35.94 31.86 2.99
N LEU A 17 35.64 30.70 3.58
CA LEU A 17 34.28 30.21 3.84
C LEU A 17 33.42 30.14 2.57
N ASP A 18 34.05 29.96 1.41
CA ASP A 18 33.38 29.70 0.15
C ASP A 18 33.59 28.25 -0.28
N GLY A 19 32.84 27.80 -1.29
CA GLY A 19 32.89 26.41 -1.69
C GLY A 19 32.05 26.11 -2.90
N ILE A 20 32.16 24.86 -3.34
CA ILE A 20 31.36 24.32 -4.43
C ILE A 20 30.77 22.98 -4.00
N GLY A 21 29.59 22.67 -4.52
CA GLY A 21 28.98 21.38 -4.33
C GLY A 21 27.97 21.08 -5.41
N CYS A 22 27.66 19.79 -5.55
CA CYS A 22 26.65 19.28 -6.46
C CYS A 22 25.77 18.25 -5.75
N LEU A 23 24.63 17.96 -6.37
CA LEU A 23 23.74 16.87 -5.98
C LEU A 23 23.94 15.73 -6.96
N GLU A 24 24.10 14.52 -6.42
CA GLU A 24 24.11 13.28 -7.18
C GLU A 24 22.86 12.48 -6.82
N PHE A 25 22.32 11.72 -7.77
CA PHE A 25 21.22 10.80 -7.49
C PHE A 25 21.73 9.64 -6.63
N ASP A 26 21.01 9.32 -5.56
CA ASP A 26 21.34 8.20 -4.68
C ASP A 26 20.43 7.02 -5.03
N GLU A 27 20.90 6.19 -5.97
CA GLU A 27 20.13 5.08 -6.53
C GLU A 27 19.79 4.01 -5.48
N GLU A 28 20.76 3.66 -4.63
CA GLU A 28 20.55 2.68 -3.57
C GLU A 28 19.44 3.11 -2.62
N ARG A 29 19.50 4.35 -2.12
CA ARG A 29 18.45 4.89 -1.27
C ARG A 29 17.12 5.03 -2.00
N ALA A 30 17.14 5.44 -3.27
CA ALA A 30 15.93 5.51 -4.08
C ALA A 30 15.24 4.14 -4.20
N MET A 31 16.01 3.06 -4.41
CA MET A 31 15.46 1.70 -4.48
C MET A 31 14.84 1.26 -3.15
N ILE A 32 15.51 1.54 -2.03
CA ILE A 32 15.01 1.20 -0.69
C ILE A 32 13.70 1.93 -0.41
N GLU A 33 13.66 3.25 -0.62
CA GLU A 33 12.47 4.07 -0.42
C GLU A 33 11.33 3.64 -1.36
N ASN A 34 11.64 3.36 -2.63
CA ASN A 34 10.65 2.88 -3.58
C ASN A 34 10.04 1.53 -3.15
N ARG A 35 10.86 0.61 -2.65
CA ARG A 35 10.37 -0.68 -2.12
C ARG A 35 9.45 -0.47 -0.92
N MET A 36 9.85 0.38 0.04
CA MET A 36 9.03 0.69 1.21
C MET A 36 7.69 1.32 0.80
N LEU A 37 7.70 2.21 -0.20
CA LEU A 37 6.49 2.82 -0.72
C LEU A 37 5.56 1.80 -1.40
N GLN A 38 6.11 0.88 -2.20
CA GLN A 38 5.35 -0.20 -2.81
C GLN A 38 4.66 -1.08 -1.77
N GLU A 39 5.38 -1.49 -0.72
CA GLU A 39 4.81 -2.28 0.37
C GLU A 39 3.68 -1.54 1.11
N GLN A 40 3.83 -0.22 1.30
CA GLN A 40 2.76 0.59 1.90
C GLN A 40 1.53 0.68 1.00
N ILE A 41 1.71 0.84 -0.31
CA ILE A 41 0.63 0.86 -1.30
C ILE A 41 -0.10 -0.48 -1.31
N GLU A 42 0.61 -1.59 -1.31
CA GLU A 42 0.02 -2.93 -1.29
C GLU A 42 -0.84 -3.14 -0.04
N ARG A 43 -0.29 -2.86 1.15
CA ARG A 43 -1.05 -2.94 2.42
C ARG A 43 -2.27 -2.03 2.43
N TYR A 44 -2.18 -0.86 1.82
CA TYR A 44 -3.31 0.06 1.71
C TYR A 44 -4.39 -0.49 0.77
N ASN A 45 -4.00 -1.02 -0.39
CA ASN A 45 -4.89 -1.61 -1.37
C ASN A 45 -5.61 -2.86 -0.83
N ASP A 46 -4.90 -3.71 -0.08
CA ASP A 46 -5.50 -4.89 0.53
C ASP A 46 -6.58 -4.50 1.55
N ARG A 47 -6.30 -3.50 2.40
CA ARG A 47 -7.32 -2.95 3.29
C ARG A 47 -8.54 -2.43 2.53
N ILE A 48 -8.33 -1.69 1.43
CA ILE A 48 -9.44 -1.21 0.60
C ILE A 48 -10.27 -2.37 0.06
N ARG A 49 -9.63 -3.41 -0.48
CA ARG A 49 -10.31 -4.59 -1.02
C ARG A 49 -11.15 -5.27 0.06
N GLU A 50 -10.60 -5.49 1.24
CA GLU A 50 -11.33 -6.05 2.38
C GLU A 50 -12.59 -5.23 2.72
N TYR A 51 -12.52 -3.89 2.67
CA TYR A 51 -13.69 -3.05 2.91
C TYR A 51 -14.73 -3.13 1.79
N GLN A 52 -14.30 -3.27 0.53
CA GLN A 52 -15.20 -3.40 -0.61
C GLN A 52 -15.86 -4.78 -0.70
N ASP A 53 -15.20 -5.83 -0.23
CA ASP A 53 -15.70 -7.20 -0.29
C ASP A 53 -16.69 -7.53 0.84
N LYS A 54 -16.55 -6.88 2.02
CA LYS A 54 -17.49 -7.01 3.16
C LYS A 54 -18.97 -7.00 2.75
N PRO A 55 -19.51 -5.98 2.03
CA PRO A 55 -20.93 -5.97 1.65
C PRO A 55 -21.32 -7.11 0.70
N ARG A 56 -20.39 -7.68 -0.08
CA ARG A 56 -20.66 -8.82 -0.98
C ARG A 56 -20.72 -10.13 -0.21
N THR A 57 -19.82 -10.32 0.76
CA THR A 57 -19.82 -11.51 1.62
C THR A 57 -21.06 -11.59 2.51
N TYR A 58 -21.49 -10.50 3.16
CA TYR A 58 -22.73 -10.51 3.96
C TYR A 58 -23.96 -10.87 3.12
N ARG A 59 -24.09 -10.27 1.92
CA ARG A 59 -25.21 -10.56 1.01
C ARG A 59 -25.23 -11.99 0.47
N ASN A 60 -24.07 -12.58 0.19
CA ASN A 60 -23.99 -13.96 -0.29
C ASN A 60 -24.21 -14.97 0.84
N GLN A 61 -23.78 -14.66 2.06
CA GLN A 61 -24.04 -15.49 3.24
C GLN A 61 -25.53 -15.50 3.61
N GLU A 62 -26.20 -14.34 3.61
CA GLU A 62 -27.66 -14.25 3.81
C GLU A 62 -28.42 -15.07 2.76
N ARG A 63 -28.03 -14.97 1.48
CA ARG A 63 -28.64 -15.76 0.40
C ARG A 63 -28.47 -17.27 0.59
N GLY A 64 -27.28 -17.72 0.97
CA GLY A 64 -27.01 -19.14 1.24
C GLY A 64 -27.80 -19.69 2.44
N VAL A 65 -27.96 -18.88 3.49
CA VAL A 65 -28.77 -19.25 4.68
C VAL A 65 -30.26 -19.31 4.30
N THR A 66 -30.76 -18.36 3.52
CA THR A 66 -32.17 -18.40 3.09
C THR A 66 -32.49 -19.60 2.21
N ASP A 67 -31.59 -19.99 1.31
CA ASP A 67 -31.82 -21.11 0.38
C ASP A 67 -31.80 -22.47 1.11
N SER A 68 -30.93 -22.60 2.12
CA SER A 68 -30.86 -23.80 2.97
C SER A 68 -32.06 -23.91 3.92
N ASP A 69 -32.54 -22.80 4.51
CA ASP A 69 -33.77 -22.80 5.32
C ASP A 69 -35.03 -23.14 4.52
N LEU A 70 -35.09 -22.70 3.25
CA LEU A 70 -36.19 -23.04 2.34
C LEU A 70 -36.18 -24.52 1.97
N ASP A 71 -35.01 -25.12 1.72
CA ASP A 71 -34.88 -26.54 1.37
C ASP A 71 -35.23 -27.47 2.56
N VAL A 72 -34.84 -27.09 3.78
CA VAL A 72 -35.22 -27.82 5.02
C VAL A 72 -36.73 -27.79 5.24
N LYS A 73 -37.37 -26.62 5.09
CA LYS A 73 -38.84 -26.50 5.20
C LYS A 73 -39.54 -27.33 4.13
N ARG A 74 -38.99 -27.44 2.93
CA ARG A 74 -39.58 -28.22 1.84
C ARG A 74 -39.53 -29.72 2.12
N ARG A 75 -38.45 -30.22 2.74
CA ARG A 75 -38.32 -31.63 3.15
C ARG A 75 -39.22 -32.02 4.31
N LEU A 76 -39.55 -31.09 5.21
CA LEU A 76 -40.43 -31.34 6.37
C LEU A 76 -41.93 -31.29 6.04
N ASN A 77 -42.31 -30.80 4.84
CA ASN A 77 -43.71 -30.68 4.40
C ASN A 77 -44.16 -31.84 3.49
N TYR A 78 -43.42 -32.94 3.45
CA TYR A 78 -43.82 -34.21 2.82
C TYR A 78 -43.93 -35.31 3.85
#